data_AF-A0AAQ0U1T1-F1
#
_entry.id   AF-A0AAQ0U1T1-F1
#
_cell.length_a   1.000
_cell.length_b   1.000
_cell.length_c   1.000
_cell.angle_alpha   90.00
_cell.angle_beta   90.00
_cell.angle_gamma   90.00
#
_symmetry.space_group_name_H-M   'P 1'
#
loop_
_entity.id
_entity.type
_entity.pdbx_description
1 polymer ?
#
loop_
_entity_poly.entity_id
_entity_poly.type
_entity_poly.pdbx_seq_one_letter_code
_entity_poly.pdbx_strand_id
1 'polypeptide(L)'
;MNKILNNEINHIKEYFDNANISRISVILTGSVARGEDHWGDGGYNSDLDILVVIENLEQLDYLREQFESLNMIFRQTTSFIFTLKENFIFSKDRGYVRSIKSINNILYDNLEIKNFLLQNLSTSIEREEKYRSYFQEFCYYYSKWIETKDLFQKKKALKSWRKICHMVELPYIDDEFPTYNMVVKIMNKIHTPLLPSSQKFLSIEFYGKKGTFNTIQNMVHLENQGIEFSRSSIRLKEHEN
;
A
#
# COMPACT_ATOMS: atom_id res chain seq x y z
N MET A 1 20.87 4.82 -10.77
CA MET A 1 20.43 3.57 -10.12
C MET A 1 21.65 2.65 -9.97
N ASN A 2 21.91 2.12 -8.77
CA ASN A 2 23.10 1.31 -8.46
C ASN A 2 23.15 0.03 -9.34
N LYS A 3 24.34 -0.40 -9.76
CA LYS A 3 24.56 -1.62 -10.55
C LYS A 3 23.98 -2.87 -9.86
N ILE A 4 24.08 -2.96 -8.53
CA ILE A 4 23.54 -4.09 -7.76
C ILE A 4 22.01 -4.12 -7.89
N LEU A 5 21.36 -3.00 -7.63
CA LEU A 5 19.91 -2.86 -7.72
C LEU A 5 19.40 -3.13 -9.14
N ASN A 6 20.10 -2.64 -10.18
CA ASN A 6 19.75 -2.94 -11.57
C ASN A 6 19.82 -4.45 -11.87
N ASN A 7 20.84 -5.14 -11.34
CA ASN A 7 20.96 -6.58 -11.52
C ASN A 7 19.81 -7.33 -10.84
N GLU A 8 19.40 -6.93 -9.63
CA GLU A 8 18.28 -7.58 -8.95
C GLU A 8 16.94 -7.34 -9.65
N ILE A 9 16.70 -6.11 -10.13
CA ILE A 9 15.53 -5.82 -10.94
C ILE A 9 15.53 -6.66 -12.22
N ASN A 10 16.69 -6.83 -12.86
CA ASN A 10 16.80 -7.67 -14.05
C ASN A 10 16.56 -9.15 -13.73
N HIS A 11 17.09 -9.68 -12.62
CA HIS A 11 16.79 -11.05 -12.18
C HIS A 11 15.29 -11.27 -11.95
N ILE A 12 14.60 -10.28 -11.36
CA ILE A 12 13.14 -10.37 -11.18
C ILE A 12 12.44 -10.43 -12.54
N LYS A 13 12.81 -9.56 -13.48
CA LYS A 13 12.25 -9.58 -14.84
C LYS A 13 12.48 -10.92 -15.51
N GLU A 14 13.73 -11.38 -15.55
CA GLU A 14 14.13 -12.65 -16.16
C GLU A 14 13.42 -13.84 -15.52
N TYR A 15 13.22 -13.84 -14.20
CA TYR A 15 12.47 -14.89 -13.53
C TYR A 15 11.04 -14.98 -14.06
N PHE A 16 10.31 -13.85 -14.13
CA PHE A 16 8.93 -13.83 -14.61
C PHE A 16 8.83 -14.10 -16.11
N ASP A 17 9.79 -13.62 -16.91
CA ASP A 17 9.89 -13.92 -18.33
C ASP A 17 10.10 -15.42 -18.57
N ASN A 18 11.04 -16.05 -17.86
CA ASN A 18 11.38 -17.47 -18.03
C ASN A 18 10.32 -18.42 -17.46
N ALA A 19 9.72 -18.08 -16.32
CA ALA A 19 8.65 -18.86 -15.72
C ALA A 19 7.34 -18.79 -16.54
N ASN A 20 7.26 -17.86 -17.50
CA ASN A 20 6.13 -17.65 -18.39
C ASN A 20 4.78 -17.61 -17.63
N ILE A 21 4.77 -16.93 -16.49
CA ILE A 21 3.61 -16.88 -15.62
C ILE A 21 2.58 -15.98 -16.29
N SER A 22 1.56 -16.60 -16.88
CA SER A 22 0.45 -15.87 -17.50
C SER A 22 -0.37 -15.12 -16.44
N ARG A 23 -1.04 -14.05 -16.87
CA ARG A 23 -2.05 -13.34 -16.07
C ARG A 23 -1.53 -12.74 -14.76
N ILE A 24 -0.30 -12.23 -14.76
CA ILE A 24 0.24 -11.43 -13.66
C ILE A 24 0.84 -10.12 -14.18
N SER A 25 1.04 -9.16 -13.31
CA SER A 25 1.88 -7.99 -13.63
C SER A 25 2.69 -7.58 -12.43
N VAL A 26 3.92 -7.15 -12.69
CA VAL A 26 4.94 -6.93 -11.68
C VAL A 26 5.40 -5.50 -11.79
N ILE A 27 5.36 -4.79 -10.67
CA ILE A 27 5.62 -3.36 -10.61
C ILE A 27 6.60 -3.08 -9.48
N LEU A 28 7.68 -2.37 -9.78
CA LEU A 28 8.54 -1.79 -8.76
C LEU A 28 7.76 -0.71 -7.98
N THR A 29 7.75 -0.83 -6.65
CA THR A 29 7.11 0.14 -5.77
C THR A 29 8.07 0.57 -4.64
N GLY A 30 7.56 1.25 -3.61
CA GLY A 30 8.37 1.66 -2.46
C GLY A 30 9.28 2.86 -2.75
N SER A 31 10.27 3.08 -1.87
CA SER A 31 11.22 4.19 -1.97
C SER A 31 12.03 4.15 -3.26
N VAL A 32 12.45 2.96 -3.68
CA VAL A 32 13.23 2.72 -4.90
C VAL A 32 12.49 3.22 -6.14
N ALA A 33 11.21 2.84 -6.28
CA ALA A 33 10.36 3.30 -7.39
C ALA A 33 10.15 4.82 -7.45
N ARG A 34 10.36 5.52 -6.33
CA ARG A 34 10.19 6.98 -6.20
C ARG A 34 11.51 7.74 -6.29
N GLY A 35 12.65 7.05 -6.39
CA GLY A 35 13.98 7.67 -6.32
C GLY A 35 14.30 8.26 -4.93
N GLU A 36 13.69 7.68 -3.88
CA GLU A 36 13.87 8.05 -2.48
C GLU A 36 14.65 6.96 -1.73
N ASP A 37 15.51 6.23 -2.42
CA ASP A 37 16.36 5.19 -1.84
C ASP A 37 17.39 5.80 -0.87
N HIS A 38 17.55 5.13 0.27
CA HIS A 38 18.44 5.54 1.36
C HIS A 38 19.81 4.87 1.22
N TRP A 39 20.82 5.71 1.37
CA TRP A 39 22.23 5.34 1.42
C TRP A 39 22.76 5.69 2.82
N GLY A 40 23.37 4.73 3.49
CA GLY A 40 24.04 4.93 4.78
C GLY A 40 25.54 4.74 4.69
N ASP A 41 26.24 4.94 5.80
CA ASP A 41 27.72 4.90 5.88
C ASP A 41 28.32 3.53 5.52
N GLY A 42 27.51 2.46 5.47
CA GLY A 42 27.91 1.10 5.06
C GLY A 42 27.44 0.66 3.68
N GLY A 43 26.71 1.49 2.93
CA GLY A 43 26.20 1.15 1.60
C GLY A 43 24.69 1.41 1.41
N TYR A 44 24.12 0.68 0.46
CA TYR A 44 22.71 0.81 0.07
C TYR A 44 21.81 0.05 1.05
N ASN A 45 20.84 0.75 1.65
CA ASN A 45 20.05 0.26 2.80
C ASN A 45 18.54 0.19 2.54
N SER A 46 18.10 0.21 1.27
CA SER A 46 16.66 0.22 0.96
C SER A 46 16.16 -1.14 0.56
N ASP A 47 15.10 -1.60 1.24
CA ASP A 47 14.33 -2.76 0.83
C ASP A 47 13.78 -2.56 -0.61
N LEU A 48 13.72 -3.65 -1.37
CA LEU A 48 13.11 -3.68 -2.68
C LEU A 48 11.64 -4.09 -2.56
N ASP A 49 10.72 -3.15 -2.73
CA ASP A 49 9.28 -3.45 -2.71
C ASP A 49 8.77 -3.71 -4.14
N ILE A 50 8.15 -4.87 -4.34
CA ILE A 50 7.59 -5.33 -5.61
C ILE A 50 6.09 -5.55 -5.42
N LEU A 51 5.26 -4.82 -6.17
CA LEU A 51 3.83 -5.08 -6.25
C LEU A 51 3.56 -6.10 -7.36
N VAL A 52 2.92 -7.21 -7.00
CA VAL A 52 2.47 -8.25 -7.91
C VAL A 52 0.95 -8.18 -8.00
N VAL A 53 0.46 -7.76 -9.17
CA VAL A 53 -0.95 -7.80 -9.52
C VAL A 53 -1.25 -9.17 -10.08
N ILE A 54 -2.22 -9.86 -9.48
CA ILE A 54 -2.67 -11.20 -9.86
C ILE A 54 -4.14 -11.16 -10.27
N GLU A 55 -4.55 -12.06 -11.15
CA GLU A 55 -5.94 -12.19 -11.56
C GLU A 55 -6.80 -12.87 -10.50
N ASN A 56 -6.27 -13.87 -9.80
CA ASN A 56 -7.01 -14.66 -8.82
C ASN A 56 -6.11 -15.21 -7.69
N LEU A 57 -6.73 -15.78 -6.65
CA LEU A 57 -6.02 -16.29 -5.47
C LEU A 57 -5.23 -17.60 -5.73
N GLU A 58 -5.59 -18.39 -6.76
CA GLU A 58 -4.82 -19.61 -7.10
C GLU A 58 -3.39 -19.23 -7.55
N GLN A 59 -3.25 -18.12 -8.27
CA GLN A 59 -1.94 -17.59 -8.64
C GLN A 59 -1.13 -17.11 -7.43
N LEU A 60 -1.80 -16.58 -6.40
CA LEU A 60 -1.12 -16.21 -5.17
C LEU A 60 -0.45 -17.45 -4.58
N ASP A 61 -1.21 -18.52 -4.37
CA ASP A 61 -0.70 -19.73 -3.74
C ASP A 61 0.46 -20.34 -4.54
N TYR A 62 0.32 -20.42 -5.86
CA TYR A 62 1.41 -20.85 -6.75
C TYR A 62 2.67 -19.98 -6.61
N LEU A 63 2.54 -18.64 -6.71
CA LEU A 63 3.69 -17.74 -6.61
C LEU A 63 4.37 -17.81 -5.25
N ARG A 64 3.59 -18.00 -4.18
CA ARG A 64 4.13 -18.14 -2.83
C ARG A 64 5.03 -19.37 -2.71
N GLU A 65 4.59 -20.52 -3.23
CA GLU A 65 5.40 -21.74 -3.29
C GLU A 65 6.68 -21.55 -4.11
N GLN A 66 6.58 -20.84 -5.24
CA GLN A 66 7.75 -20.58 -6.07
C GLN A 66 8.75 -19.63 -5.40
N PHE A 67 8.30 -18.57 -4.73
CA PHE A 67 9.19 -17.58 -4.11
C PHE A 67 9.97 -18.12 -2.91
N GLU A 68 9.44 -19.12 -2.21
CA GLU A 68 10.21 -19.81 -1.17
C GLU A 68 11.51 -20.43 -1.73
N SER A 69 11.50 -20.84 -3.01
CA SER A 69 12.70 -21.34 -3.69
C SER A 69 13.67 -20.25 -4.16
N LEU A 70 13.23 -18.98 -4.26
CA LEU A 70 14.04 -17.86 -4.77
C LEU A 70 14.86 -17.14 -3.69
N ASN A 71 14.67 -17.47 -2.42
CA ASN A 71 15.34 -16.81 -1.30
C ASN A 71 16.88 -16.76 -1.44
N MET A 72 17.47 -17.69 -2.22
CA MET A 72 18.92 -17.76 -2.44
C MET A 72 19.50 -16.75 -3.45
N ILE A 73 18.66 -15.98 -4.17
CA ILE A 73 19.10 -15.19 -5.32
C ILE A 73 19.33 -13.70 -4.98
N PHE A 74 18.68 -13.19 -3.93
CA PHE A 74 18.65 -11.75 -3.65
C PHE A 74 19.69 -11.35 -2.59
N ARG A 75 20.39 -10.24 -2.85
CA ARG A 75 21.31 -9.61 -1.89
C ARG A 75 20.58 -8.56 -1.06
N GLN A 76 19.58 -7.90 -1.63
CA GLN A 76 18.71 -6.98 -0.90
C GLN A 76 17.50 -7.73 -0.37
N THR A 77 17.03 -7.27 0.78
CA THR A 77 15.72 -7.69 1.28
C THR A 77 14.64 -7.24 0.30
N THR A 78 13.88 -8.19 -0.23
CA THR A 78 12.87 -7.98 -1.26
C THR A 78 11.50 -8.36 -0.74
N SER A 79 10.55 -7.42 -0.76
CA SER A 79 9.17 -7.64 -0.35
C SER A 79 8.27 -7.75 -1.59
N PHE A 80 7.69 -8.91 -1.82
CA PHE A 80 6.62 -9.11 -2.80
C PHE A 80 5.28 -8.85 -2.12
N ILE A 81 4.55 -7.85 -2.59
CA ILE A 81 3.24 -7.42 -2.09
C ILE A 81 2.22 -7.78 -3.16
N PHE A 82 1.13 -8.44 -2.79
CA PHE A 82 0.14 -8.95 -3.73
C PHE A 82 -1.14 -8.11 -3.73
N THR A 83 -1.79 -8.01 -4.88
CA THR A 83 -3.13 -7.43 -5.04
C THR A 83 -3.88 -8.11 -6.17
N LEU A 84 -5.18 -8.31 -5.99
CA LEU A 84 -6.07 -8.71 -7.09
C LEU A 84 -6.17 -7.58 -8.12
N LYS A 85 -6.24 -7.96 -9.41
CA LYS A 85 -6.40 -7.05 -10.54
C LYS A 85 -7.65 -6.18 -10.38
N GLU A 86 -8.77 -6.79 -9.99
CA GLU A 86 -10.01 -6.04 -9.76
C GLU A 86 -9.82 -4.94 -8.72
N ASN A 87 -9.24 -5.25 -7.55
CA ASN A 87 -8.99 -4.27 -6.50
C ASN A 87 -8.00 -3.22 -6.95
N PHE A 88 -6.95 -3.60 -7.68
CA PHE A 88 -5.98 -2.67 -8.25
C PHE A 88 -6.66 -1.66 -9.18
N ILE A 89 -7.59 -2.13 -10.03
CA ILE A 89 -8.33 -1.30 -10.98
C ILE A 89 -9.33 -0.38 -10.27
N PHE A 90 -10.05 -0.89 -9.28
CA PHE A 90 -11.04 -0.10 -8.53
C PHE A 90 -10.40 0.89 -7.54
N SER A 91 -9.17 0.66 -7.11
CA SER A 91 -8.48 1.41 -6.06
C SER A 91 -7.61 2.56 -6.58
N LYS A 92 -8.14 3.42 -7.45
CA LYS A 92 -7.36 4.47 -8.14
C LYS A 92 -6.61 5.40 -7.19
N ASP A 93 -7.18 5.68 -6.03
CA ASP A 93 -6.61 6.57 -5.02
C ASP A 93 -6.16 5.86 -3.74
N ARG A 94 -5.86 4.56 -3.75
CA ARG A 94 -5.27 3.93 -2.54
C ARG A 94 -3.80 4.27 -2.41
N GLY A 95 -3.31 4.34 -1.17
CA GLY A 95 -1.94 4.78 -0.88
C GLY A 95 -0.87 4.02 -1.66
N TYR A 96 -1.07 2.71 -1.88
CA TYR A 96 -0.14 1.88 -2.64
C TYR A 96 -0.21 2.16 -4.16
N VAL A 97 -1.39 2.38 -4.74
CA VAL A 97 -1.55 2.76 -6.15
C VAL A 97 -0.99 4.16 -6.40
N ARG A 98 -1.29 5.13 -5.53
CA ARG A 98 -0.73 6.50 -5.57
C ARG A 98 0.80 6.54 -5.55
N SER A 99 1.45 5.53 -4.97
CA SER A 99 2.91 5.47 -4.88
C SER A 99 3.57 5.12 -6.22
N ILE A 100 2.81 4.58 -7.18
CA ILE A 100 3.26 4.25 -8.53
C ILE A 100 3.21 5.51 -9.39
N LYS A 101 4.33 6.24 -9.46
CA LYS A 101 4.42 7.52 -10.16
C LYS A 101 4.80 7.43 -11.64
N SER A 102 5.17 6.24 -12.11
CA SER A 102 5.66 6.05 -13.48
C SER A 102 5.35 4.65 -14.00
N ILE A 103 4.93 4.58 -15.26
CA ILE A 103 4.77 3.31 -16.00
C ILE A 103 6.11 2.61 -16.26
N ASN A 104 7.24 3.32 -16.16
CA ASN A 104 8.57 2.73 -16.33
C ASN A 104 8.94 1.78 -15.18
N ASN A 105 8.16 1.80 -14.09
CA ASN A 105 8.31 0.89 -12.97
C ASN A 105 7.65 -0.48 -13.21
N ILE A 106 6.91 -0.65 -14.32
CA ILE A 106 6.37 -1.96 -14.70
C ILE A 106 7.52 -2.83 -15.19
N LEU A 107 7.74 -3.94 -14.49
CA LEU A 107 8.79 -4.91 -14.78
C LEU A 107 8.30 -6.01 -15.72
N TYR A 108 7.03 -6.40 -15.61
CA TYR A 108 6.37 -7.44 -16.38
C TYR A 108 4.87 -7.15 -16.46
N ASP A 109 4.22 -7.28 -17.63
CA ASP A 109 2.82 -6.83 -17.83
C ASP A 109 1.95 -7.80 -18.64
N ASN A 110 1.67 -8.97 -18.08
CA ASN A 110 0.76 -9.95 -18.68
C ASN A 110 -0.72 -9.74 -18.29
N LEU A 111 -1.06 -8.67 -17.57
CA LEU A 111 -2.45 -8.28 -17.28
C LEU A 111 -2.88 -6.99 -17.98
N GLU A 112 -1.99 -6.40 -18.78
CA GLU A 112 -2.19 -5.15 -19.51
C GLU A 112 -2.55 -3.96 -18.59
N ILE A 113 -1.98 -3.95 -17.38
CA ILE A 113 -2.27 -2.92 -16.38
C ILE A 113 -1.64 -1.56 -16.73
N LYS A 114 -0.70 -1.52 -17.68
CA LYS A 114 -0.09 -0.27 -18.15
C LYS A 114 -1.13 0.72 -18.64
N ASN A 115 -2.15 0.26 -19.38
CA ASN A 115 -3.21 1.13 -19.90
C ASN A 115 -4.02 1.74 -18.75
N PHE A 116 -4.33 0.95 -17.73
CA PHE A 116 -5.00 1.44 -16.53
C PHE A 116 -4.15 2.48 -15.79
N LEU A 117 -2.85 2.23 -15.61
CA LEU A 117 -1.95 3.19 -14.95
C LEU A 117 -1.84 4.51 -15.72
N LEU A 118 -1.75 4.46 -17.05
CA LEU A 118 -1.76 5.66 -17.91
C LEU A 118 -3.05 6.48 -17.75
N GLN A 119 -4.20 5.80 -17.69
CA GLN A 119 -5.48 6.46 -17.46
C GLN A 119 -5.54 7.08 -16.07
N ASN A 120 -5.10 6.36 -15.04
CA ASN A 120 -5.09 6.89 -13.67
C ASN A 120 -4.17 8.09 -13.50
N LEU A 121 -3.01 8.10 -14.15
CA LEU A 121 -2.07 9.24 -14.10
C LEU A 121 -2.62 10.48 -14.80
N SER A 122 -3.53 10.31 -15.77
CA SER A 122 -4.11 11.41 -16.56
C SER A 122 -5.49 11.86 -16.08
N THR A 123 -6.18 11.09 -15.24
CA THR A 123 -7.55 11.37 -14.80
C THR A 123 -7.59 12.05 -13.44
N SER A 124 -8.43 13.07 -13.28
CA SER A 124 -8.71 13.63 -11.97
C SER A 124 -9.49 12.63 -11.11
N ILE A 125 -8.92 12.26 -9.96
CA ILE A 125 -9.60 11.42 -8.98
C ILE A 125 -10.75 12.20 -8.34
N GLU A 126 -11.93 11.56 -8.30
CA GLU A 126 -13.14 12.11 -7.71
C GLU A 126 -12.95 12.47 -6.23
N ARG A 127 -13.63 13.54 -5.80
CA ARG A 127 -13.53 14.05 -4.42
C ARG A 127 -13.94 12.98 -3.40
N GLU A 128 -14.97 12.21 -3.70
CA GLU A 128 -15.47 11.13 -2.84
C GLU A 128 -14.45 10.02 -2.62
N GLU A 129 -13.75 9.61 -3.68
CA GLU A 129 -12.73 8.57 -3.59
C GLU A 129 -11.55 9.03 -2.71
N LYS A 130 -11.14 10.30 -2.87
CA LYS A 130 -10.14 10.93 -2.00
C LYS A 130 -10.55 10.93 -0.53
N TYR A 131 -11.80 11.27 -0.26
CA TYR A 131 -12.32 11.24 1.12
C TYR A 131 -12.24 9.85 1.72
N ARG A 132 -12.75 8.84 1.02
CA ARG A 132 -12.71 7.45 1.48
C ARG A 132 -11.28 6.98 1.72
N SER A 133 -10.36 7.33 0.82
CA SER A 133 -8.94 7.00 0.93
C SER A 133 -8.30 7.63 2.16
N TYR A 134 -8.45 8.94 2.37
CA TYR A 134 -7.83 9.62 3.51
C TYR A 134 -8.43 9.19 4.84
N PHE A 135 -9.74 8.89 4.91
CA PHE A 135 -10.36 8.33 6.11
C PHE A 135 -9.77 6.96 6.45
N GLN A 136 -9.63 6.08 5.45
CA GLN A 136 -9.04 4.77 5.65
C GLN A 136 -7.58 4.86 6.13
N GLU A 137 -6.77 5.73 5.51
CA GLU A 137 -5.39 5.97 5.96
C GLU A 137 -5.34 6.51 7.39
N PHE A 138 -6.20 7.48 7.72
CA PHE A 138 -6.32 8.00 9.06
C PHE A 138 -6.63 6.88 10.06
N CYS A 139 -7.66 6.08 9.81
CA CYS A 139 -8.06 4.97 10.68
C CYS A 139 -6.94 3.93 10.84
N TYR A 140 -6.26 3.57 9.74
CA TYR A 140 -5.16 2.61 9.76
C TYR A 140 -3.97 3.13 10.58
N TYR A 141 -3.46 4.33 10.29
CA TYR A 141 -2.29 4.86 10.99
C TYR A 141 -2.62 5.27 12.42
N TYR A 142 -3.83 5.73 12.69
CA TYR A 142 -4.26 6.07 14.04
C TYR A 142 -4.39 4.81 14.91
N SER A 143 -5.08 3.77 14.44
CA SER A 143 -5.14 2.49 15.17
C SER A 143 -3.74 1.92 15.42
N LYS A 144 -2.82 2.00 14.45
CA LYS A 144 -1.42 1.58 14.63
C LYS A 144 -0.68 2.42 15.67
N TRP A 145 -0.88 3.74 15.67
CA TRP A 145 -0.28 4.63 16.68
C TRP A 145 -0.82 4.33 18.09
N ILE A 146 -2.12 4.08 18.23
CA ILE A 146 -2.72 3.73 19.52
C ILE A 146 -2.01 2.49 20.11
N GLU A 147 -1.71 1.51 19.27
CA GLU A 147 -1.05 0.25 19.64
C GLU A 147 0.44 0.44 19.97
N THR A 148 1.18 1.11 19.10
CA THR A 148 2.65 1.14 19.11
C THR A 148 3.25 2.37 19.78
N LYS A 149 2.48 3.46 19.89
CA LYS A 149 2.93 4.80 20.28
C LYS A 149 4.03 5.40 19.38
N ASP A 150 4.24 4.85 18.18
CA ASP A 150 5.23 5.34 17.21
C ASP A 150 4.83 6.70 16.62
N LEU A 151 5.66 7.72 16.86
CA LEU A 151 5.46 9.10 16.38
C LEU A 151 5.42 9.20 14.84
N PHE A 152 6.05 8.27 14.13
CA PHE A 152 5.96 8.22 12.67
C PHE A 152 4.54 7.87 12.21
N GLN A 153 3.87 6.91 12.87
CA GLN A 153 2.46 6.62 12.59
C GLN A 153 1.56 7.80 12.97
N LYS A 154 1.85 8.47 14.09
CA LYS A 154 1.13 9.70 14.48
C LYS A 154 1.18 10.75 13.36
N LYS A 155 2.37 11.03 12.83
CA LYS A 155 2.57 11.99 11.74
C LYS A 155 1.78 11.61 10.48
N LYS A 156 1.76 10.32 10.12
CA LYS A 156 0.97 9.84 8.97
C LYS A 156 -0.54 10.00 9.18
N ALA A 157 -1.05 9.60 10.34
CA ALA A 157 -2.46 9.76 10.67
C ALA A 157 -2.89 11.24 10.63
N LEU A 158 -2.11 12.13 11.24
CA LEU A 158 -2.37 13.58 11.21
C LEU A 158 -2.29 14.16 9.79
N LYS A 159 -1.38 13.67 8.95
CA LYS A 159 -1.30 14.09 7.54
C LYS A 159 -2.61 13.78 6.80
N SER A 160 -3.11 12.55 6.93
CA SER A 160 -4.38 12.16 6.30
C SER A 160 -5.57 12.92 6.92
N TRP A 161 -5.55 13.18 8.23
CA TRP A 161 -6.55 14.02 8.90
C TRP A 161 -6.58 15.45 8.37
N ARG A 162 -5.41 16.11 8.25
CA ARG A 162 -5.30 17.46 7.67
C ARG A 162 -5.89 17.52 6.26
N LYS A 163 -5.69 16.47 5.44
CA LYS A 163 -6.30 16.38 4.11
C LYS A 163 -7.82 16.29 4.17
N ILE A 164 -8.38 15.50 5.09
CA ILE A 164 -9.84 15.44 5.31
C ILE A 164 -10.38 16.83 5.68
N CYS A 165 -9.81 17.48 6.70
CA CYS A 165 -10.23 18.81 7.16
C CYS A 165 -10.17 19.86 6.04
N HIS A 166 -9.08 19.89 5.28
CA HIS A 166 -8.93 20.79 4.15
C HIS A 166 -10.02 20.56 3.10
N MET A 167 -10.30 19.29 2.77
CA MET A 167 -11.33 18.98 1.80
C MET A 167 -12.73 19.40 2.28
N VAL A 168 -13.06 19.34 3.57
CA VAL A 168 -14.37 19.80 4.12
C VAL A 168 -14.38 21.24 4.63
N GLU A 169 -13.33 22.01 4.37
CA GLU A 169 -13.20 23.42 4.78
C GLU A 169 -13.43 23.62 6.29
N LEU A 170 -12.89 22.72 7.12
CA LEU A 170 -12.96 22.84 8.57
C LEU A 170 -11.62 23.23 9.17
N PRO A 171 -11.61 24.09 10.21
CA PRO A 171 -10.39 24.38 10.95
C PRO A 171 -9.88 23.11 11.60
N TYR A 172 -8.56 22.94 11.57
CA TYR A 172 -7.87 21.84 12.25
C TYR A 172 -6.85 22.43 13.21
N ILE A 173 -6.64 21.75 14.33
CA ILE A 173 -5.59 22.10 15.30
C ILE A 173 -4.35 21.28 14.93
N ASP A 174 -3.20 21.94 14.82
CA ASP A 174 -1.95 21.27 14.53
C ASP A 174 -1.61 20.23 15.62
N ASP A 175 -1.15 19.06 15.18
CA ASP A 175 -0.59 17.98 16.01
C ASP A 175 -1.51 17.29 17.04
N GLU A 176 -2.80 17.64 17.03
CA GLU A 176 -3.85 17.01 17.82
C GLU A 176 -4.75 16.08 16.98
N PHE A 177 -5.09 14.92 17.56
CA PHE A 177 -6.10 14.05 16.98
C PHE A 177 -7.50 14.60 17.25
N PRO A 178 -8.45 14.41 16.31
CA PRO A 178 -9.82 14.82 16.53
C PRO A 178 -10.43 14.08 17.71
N THR A 179 -11.44 14.66 18.33
CA THR A 179 -12.32 13.90 19.23
C THR A 179 -13.30 13.06 18.42
N TYR A 180 -13.87 12.02 19.02
CA TYR A 180 -14.94 11.22 18.39
C TYR A 180 -16.08 12.10 17.84
N ASN A 181 -16.52 13.07 18.64
CA ASN A 181 -17.59 14.01 18.27
C ASN A 181 -17.21 14.88 17.06
N MET A 182 -15.95 15.30 16.95
CA MET A 182 -15.47 16.02 15.78
C MET A 182 -15.50 15.15 14.53
N VAL A 183 -15.09 13.87 14.65
CA VAL A 183 -15.14 12.94 13.53
C VAL A 183 -16.58 12.70 13.07
N VAL A 184 -17.51 12.45 13.98
CA VAL A 184 -18.94 12.28 13.64
C VAL A 184 -19.52 13.53 12.98
N LYS A 185 -19.18 14.74 13.46
CA LYS A 185 -19.61 16.00 12.82
C LYS A 185 -19.10 16.12 11.38
N ILE A 186 -17.84 15.75 11.15
CA ILE A 186 -17.25 15.76 9.80
C ILE A 186 -17.93 14.71 8.92
N MET A 187 -18.14 13.50 9.43
CA MET A 187 -18.84 12.45 8.70
C MET A 187 -20.27 12.86 8.33
N ASN A 188 -21.01 13.51 9.23
CA ASN A 188 -22.38 13.97 8.93
C ASN A 188 -22.42 15.09 7.87
N LYS A 189 -21.34 15.88 7.74
CA LYS A 189 -21.19 16.84 6.65
C LYS A 189 -20.80 16.19 5.33
N ILE A 190 -20.08 15.08 5.39
CA ILE A 190 -19.64 14.34 4.21
C ILE A 190 -20.76 13.36 3.84
N HIS A 191 -21.53 13.68 2.79
CA HIS A 191 -22.56 12.77 2.26
C HIS A 191 -21.97 11.60 1.45
N THR A 192 -20.74 11.19 1.75
CA THR A 192 -20.03 10.09 1.10
C THR A 192 -19.96 8.89 2.05
N PRO A 193 -20.44 7.71 1.64
CA PRO A 193 -20.27 6.50 2.42
C PRO A 193 -18.78 6.20 2.69
N LEU A 194 -18.43 5.89 3.94
CA LEU A 194 -17.09 5.44 4.29
C LEU A 194 -16.88 3.98 3.92
N LEU A 195 -15.61 3.57 3.80
CA LEU A 195 -15.26 2.15 3.66
C LEU A 195 -15.54 1.37 4.95
N PRO A 196 -15.86 0.07 4.87
CA PRO A 196 -16.17 -0.76 6.04
C PRO A 196 -15.15 -0.66 7.19
N SER A 197 -13.85 -0.65 6.90
CA SER A 197 -12.76 -0.51 7.87
C SER A 197 -12.85 0.82 8.63
N SER A 198 -13.13 1.90 7.93
CA SER A 198 -13.29 3.23 8.51
C SER A 198 -14.57 3.32 9.33
N GLN A 199 -15.68 2.77 8.84
CA GLN A 199 -16.94 2.67 9.59
C GLN A 199 -16.73 1.89 10.90
N LYS A 200 -16.03 0.76 10.84
CA LYS A 200 -15.74 -0.08 12.00
C LYS A 200 -14.88 0.67 13.01
N PHE A 201 -13.78 1.29 12.57
CA PHE A 201 -12.89 2.06 13.45
C PHE A 201 -13.59 3.26 14.12
N LEU A 202 -14.45 3.95 13.37
CA LEU A 202 -15.19 5.12 13.83
C LEU A 202 -16.49 4.76 14.56
N SER A 203 -16.73 3.49 14.86
CA SER A 203 -17.76 3.11 15.82
C SER A 203 -17.33 3.50 17.24
N ILE A 204 -18.31 3.82 18.08
CA ILE A 204 -18.06 4.16 19.50
C ILE A 204 -17.32 3.03 20.24
N GLU A 205 -17.47 1.80 19.78
CA GLU A 205 -16.83 0.62 20.32
C GLU A 205 -15.35 0.53 20.01
N PHE A 206 -14.85 1.14 18.93
CA PHE A 206 -13.48 0.95 18.44
C PHE A 206 -12.62 2.20 18.53
N TYR A 207 -13.21 3.38 18.38
CA TYR A 207 -12.46 4.61 18.27
C TYR A 207 -11.54 4.85 19.48
N GLY A 208 -10.25 5.06 19.23
CA GLY A 208 -9.28 5.33 20.30
C GLY A 208 -8.87 4.11 21.13
N LYS A 209 -9.40 2.90 20.86
CA LYS A 209 -9.12 1.72 21.67
C LYS A 209 -7.89 0.93 21.19
N LYS A 210 -7.09 0.47 22.16
CA LYS A 210 -5.98 -0.47 21.94
C LYS A 210 -6.53 -1.85 21.53
N GLY A 211 -5.75 -2.62 20.77
CA GLY A 211 -6.14 -3.94 20.25
C GLY A 211 -6.98 -3.88 18.97
N THR A 212 -7.33 -2.68 18.48
CA THR A 212 -8.15 -2.51 17.27
C THR A 212 -7.35 -2.62 15.98
N PHE A 213 -6.03 -2.40 16.03
CA PHE A 213 -5.19 -2.30 14.85
C PHE A 213 -5.25 -3.54 13.95
N ASN A 214 -5.13 -4.75 14.51
CA ASN A 214 -5.11 -5.98 13.70
C ASN A 214 -6.42 -6.17 12.92
N THR A 215 -7.56 -5.86 13.53
CA THR A 215 -8.87 -5.90 12.85
C THR A 215 -8.91 -4.88 11.72
N ILE A 216 -8.52 -3.63 11.99
CA ILE A 216 -8.51 -2.57 10.96
C ILE A 216 -7.53 -2.91 9.85
N GLN A 217 -6.35 -3.42 10.16
CA GLN A 217 -5.35 -3.86 9.20
C GLN A 217 -5.94 -4.90 8.24
N ASN A 218 -6.52 -5.99 8.76
CA ASN A 218 -7.10 -7.02 7.91
C ASN A 218 -8.19 -6.48 6.98
N MET A 219 -9.10 -5.64 7.50
CA MET A 219 -10.15 -5.03 6.68
C MET A 219 -9.59 -4.10 5.61
N VAL A 220 -8.61 -3.26 5.96
CA VAL A 220 -7.95 -2.34 5.02
C VAL A 220 -7.24 -3.11 3.90
N HIS A 221 -6.56 -4.21 4.22
CA HIS A 221 -5.90 -5.05 3.22
C HIS A 221 -6.91 -5.71 2.28
N LEU A 222 -8.01 -6.27 2.79
CA LEU A 222 -9.08 -6.82 1.97
C LEU A 222 -9.70 -5.77 1.04
N GLU A 223 -9.99 -4.57 1.56
CA GLU A 223 -10.56 -3.48 0.76
C GLU A 223 -9.62 -3.02 -0.35
N ASN A 224 -8.32 -2.95 -0.06
CA ASN A 224 -7.34 -2.35 -0.97
C ASN A 224 -6.77 -3.35 -1.96
N GLN A 225 -6.55 -4.59 -1.54
CA GLN A 225 -5.80 -5.61 -2.27
C GLN A 225 -6.66 -6.82 -2.63
N GLY A 226 -7.83 -7.00 -2.01
CA GLY A 226 -8.64 -8.23 -2.16
C GLY A 226 -8.01 -9.45 -1.48
N ILE A 227 -6.96 -9.24 -0.68
CA ILE A 227 -6.16 -10.31 -0.06
C ILE A 227 -6.00 -9.99 1.42
N GLU A 228 -6.13 -11.02 2.25
CA GLU A 228 -5.91 -10.91 3.70
C GLU A 228 -4.46 -10.51 4.01
N PHE A 229 -4.26 -9.73 5.07
CA PHE A 229 -2.93 -9.21 5.43
C PHE A 229 -1.87 -10.31 5.53
N SER A 230 -2.20 -11.43 6.19
CA SER A 230 -1.32 -12.59 6.40
C SER A 230 -0.80 -13.21 5.10
N ARG A 231 -1.56 -13.09 4.00
CA ARG A 231 -1.23 -13.65 2.68
C ARG A 231 -0.74 -12.60 1.69
N SER A 232 -0.99 -11.31 1.99
CA SER A 232 -0.76 -10.18 1.10
C SER A 232 0.71 -9.84 0.82
N SER A 233 1.65 -10.48 1.52
CA SER A 233 3.08 -10.27 1.25
C SER A 233 3.94 -11.50 1.52
N ILE A 234 5.08 -11.52 0.84
CA ILE A 234 6.24 -12.38 1.12
C ILE A 234 7.44 -11.47 1.24
N ARG A 235 8.28 -11.70 2.26
CA ARG A 235 9.55 -11.02 2.41
C ARG A 235 10.68 -12.03 2.25
N LEU A 236 11.47 -11.86 1.20
CA LEU A 236 12.71 -12.58 0.96
C LEU A 236 13.84 -11.77 1.59
N LYS A 237 14.62 -12.37 2.48
CA LYS A 237 15.68 -11.67 3.21
C LYS A 237 17.01 -11.82 2.50
N GLU A 238 17.89 -10.86 2.74
CA GLU A 238 19.30 -10.94 2.35
C GLU A 238 19.92 -12.26 2.83
N HIS A 239 20.65 -12.91 1.92
CA HIS A 239 21.50 -14.04 2.28
C HIS A 239 22.75 -13.50 2.99
N GLU A 240 22.86 -13.75 4.29
CA GLU A 240 24.14 -13.57 5.00
C GLU A 240 25.12 -14.61 4.43
N ASN A 241 26.14 -14.14 3.71
CA ASN A 241 27.29 -14.95 3.31
C ASN A 241 28.34 -14.95 4.41
#